data_AF-A0AAD6PL05-F1
#
_entry.id   AF-A0AAD6PL05-F1
#
_cell.length_a   1.000
_cell.length_b   1.000
_cell.length_c   1.000
_cell.angle_alpha   90.00
_cell.angle_beta   90.00
_cell.angle_gamma   90.00
#
_symmetry.space_group_name_H-M   'P 1'
#
loop_
_entity.id
_entity.type
_entity.pdbx_description
1 polymer ?
#
loop_
_entity_poly.entity_id
_entity_poly.type
_entity_poly.pdbx_seq_one_letter_code
_entity_poly.pdbx_strand_id
1 'polypeptide(L)'
;MHNQPLPQPPCLLCHTHEENHNHLFFQCRYSQMVWQALLLKAQVHWPTIPWMEAWDWASTEYNSGVQTKMMGLLLGATIYCLWQERNRRFHDQHFGTPQKMIEDITNLIRDKLGTLRERDEMPESLRSCWNIQ
;
A
#
# COMPACT_ATOMS: atom_id res chain seq x y z
N MET A 1 5.98 -40.50 -12.03
CA MET A 1 6.67 -39.62 -11.08
C MET A 1 5.76 -38.44 -10.83
N HIS A 2 5.23 -38.31 -9.61
CA HIS A 2 4.28 -37.26 -9.27
C HIS A 2 5.00 -35.91 -9.19
N ASN A 3 4.61 -34.94 -10.04
CA ASN A 3 4.96 -33.53 -9.87
C ASN A 3 4.21 -33.00 -8.65
N GLN A 4 4.77 -33.20 -7.45
CA GLN A 4 4.32 -32.41 -6.30
C GLN A 4 4.85 -30.98 -6.47
N PRO A 5 3.99 -29.95 -6.39
CA PRO A 5 4.46 -28.58 -6.35
C PRO A 5 5.39 -28.40 -5.15
N LEU A 6 6.51 -27.72 -5.36
CA LEU A 6 7.41 -27.34 -4.27
C LEU A 6 6.60 -26.55 -3.23
N PRO A 7 6.82 -26.78 -1.92
CA PRO A 7 6.14 -26.03 -0.88
C PRO A 7 6.43 -24.54 -1.09
N GLN A 8 5.37 -23.73 -1.11
CA GLN A 8 5.52 -22.30 -1.24
C GLN A 8 6.20 -21.77 0.03
N PRO A 9 7.24 -20.92 -0.10
CA PRO A 9 7.89 -20.38 1.07
C PRO A 9 6.90 -19.55 1.90
N PRO A 10 7.02 -19.57 3.24
CA PRO A 10 6.22 -18.71 4.08
C PRO A 10 6.50 -17.24 3.74
N CYS A 11 5.48 -16.41 3.79
CA CYS A 11 5.60 -14.98 3.52
C CYS A 11 6.63 -14.33 4.44
N LEU A 12 7.59 -13.61 3.86
CA LEU A 12 8.69 -13.00 4.62
C LEU A 12 8.24 -11.83 5.50
N LEU A 13 7.01 -11.33 5.31
CA LEU A 13 6.46 -10.26 6.15
C LEU A 13 5.90 -10.79 7.48
N CYS A 14 5.20 -11.93 7.47
CA CYS A 14 4.49 -12.46 8.63
C CYS A 14 4.97 -13.84 9.11
N HIS A 15 5.71 -14.58 8.29
CA HIS A 15 6.18 -15.95 8.53
C HIS A 15 5.10 -16.98 8.94
N THR A 16 3.82 -16.71 8.65
CA THR A 16 2.68 -17.53 9.12
C THR A 16 1.89 -18.22 8.01
N HIS A 17 1.86 -17.65 6.81
CA HIS A 17 1.08 -18.16 5.68
C HIS A 17 1.95 -18.24 4.43
N GLU A 18 1.51 -19.03 3.45
CA GLU A 18 2.16 -19.10 2.13
C GLU A 18 2.16 -17.73 1.44
N GLU A 19 3.27 -17.41 0.78
CA GLU A 19 3.39 -16.17 0.02
C GLU A 19 2.70 -16.27 -1.34
N ASN A 20 1.76 -15.36 -1.59
CA ASN A 20 1.21 -15.06 -2.91
C ASN A 20 0.84 -13.57 -2.97
N HIS A 21 0.48 -13.02 -4.13
CA HIS A 21 0.16 -11.59 -4.26
C HIS A 21 -0.99 -11.13 -3.35
N ASN A 22 -2.06 -11.92 -3.23
CA ASN A 22 -3.18 -11.57 -2.34
C ASN A 22 -2.71 -11.49 -0.89
N HIS A 23 -1.92 -12.47 -0.46
CA HIS A 23 -1.39 -12.49 0.89
C HIS A 23 -0.40 -11.33 1.11
N LEU A 24 0.64 -11.26 0.31
CA LEU A 24 1.72 -10.28 0.45
C LEU A 24 1.19 -8.85 0.49
N PHE A 25 0.24 -8.51 -0.38
CA PHE A 25 -0.21 -7.13 -0.52
C PHE A 25 -1.44 -6.77 0.29
N PHE A 26 -2.34 -7.72 0.61
CA PHE A 26 -3.64 -7.37 1.23
C PHE A 26 -4.02 -8.20 2.46
N GLN A 27 -3.66 -9.49 2.54
CA GLN A 27 -4.12 -10.36 3.63
C GLN A 27 -3.07 -10.60 4.72
N CYS A 28 -1.80 -10.32 4.45
CA CYS A 28 -0.72 -10.43 5.41
C CYS A 28 -0.98 -9.47 6.58
N ARG A 29 -0.85 -9.95 7.83
CA ARG A 29 -1.03 -9.13 9.03
C ARG A 29 -0.19 -7.85 9.00
N TYR A 30 1.05 -7.95 8.50
CA TYR A 30 1.93 -6.79 8.34
C TYR A 30 1.30 -5.76 7.38
N SER A 31 0.90 -6.21 6.19
CA SER A 31 0.30 -5.37 5.16
C SER A 31 -1.05 -4.79 5.59
N GLN A 32 -1.88 -5.56 6.30
CA GLN A 32 -3.15 -5.10 6.86
C GLN A 32 -2.96 -3.94 7.84
N MET A 33 -1.95 -4.01 8.71
CA MET A 33 -1.65 -2.91 9.64
C MET A 33 -1.28 -1.62 8.89
N VAL A 34 -0.50 -1.75 7.81
CA VAL A 34 -0.12 -0.62 6.95
C VAL A 34 -1.35 -0.04 6.25
N TRP A 35 -2.15 -0.89 5.59
CA TRP A 35 -3.37 -0.48 4.91
C TRP A 35 -4.36 0.20 5.84
N GLN A 36 -4.65 -0.38 7.00
CA GLN A 36 -5.60 0.19 7.96
C GLN A 36 -5.22 1.61 8.37
N ALA A 37 -3.94 1.84 8.67
CA ALA A 37 -3.46 3.16 9.07
C ALA A 37 -3.53 4.17 7.92
N LEU A 38 -3.10 3.79 6.72
CA LEU A 38 -3.07 4.69 5.57
C LEU A 38 -4.47 5.01 5.02
N LEU A 39 -5.38 4.01 4.99
CA LEU A 39 -6.77 4.20 4.56
C LEU A 39 -7.54 5.08 5.54
N LEU A 40 -7.32 4.90 6.84
CA LEU A 40 -7.89 5.77 7.87
C LEU A 40 -7.40 7.22 7.68
N LYS A 41 -6.10 7.40 7.42
CA LYS A 41 -5.53 8.72 7.16
C LYS A 41 -6.06 9.36 5.87
N ALA A 42 -6.25 8.56 4.82
CA ALA A 42 -6.78 9.00 3.55
C ALA A 42 -8.32 9.20 3.55
N GLN A 43 -9.01 8.79 4.62
CA GLN A 43 -10.47 8.74 4.72
C GLN A 43 -11.10 7.92 3.57
N VAL A 44 -10.45 6.81 3.24
CA VAL A 44 -10.84 5.93 2.13
C VAL A 44 -11.32 4.60 2.69
N HIS A 45 -12.42 4.10 2.13
CA HIS A 45 -12.83 2.72 2.36
C HIS A 45 -12.28 1.82 1.25
N TRP A 46 -11.48 0.82 1.62
CA TRP A 46 -10.97 -0.18 0.69
C TRP A 46 -11.79 -1.47 0.80
N PRO A 47 -12.34 -2.00 -0.30
CA PRO A 47 -13.11 -3.23 -0.26
C PRO A 47 -12.20 -4.44 -0.05
N THR A 48 -12.73 -5.50 0.56
CA THR A 48 -11.99 -6.77 0.68
C THR A 48 -12.09 -7.54 -0.63
N ILE A 49 -11.16 -7.27 -1.56
CA ILE A 49 -11.12 -7.89 -2.89
C ILE A 49 -9.73 -8.45 -3.22
N PRO A 50 -9.64 -9.47 -4.10
CA PRO A 50 -8.37 -10.01 -4.59
C PRO A 50 -7.52 -8.99 -5.35
N TRP A 51 -6.23 -9.27 -5.47
CA TRP A 51 -5.23 -8.47 -6.18
C TRP A 51 -5.63 -8.11 -7.60
N MET A 52 -6.20 -9.04 -8.36
CA MET A 52 -6.61 -8.77 -9.75
C MET A 52 -7.75 -7.75 -9.80
N GLU A 53 -8.70 -7.86 -8.88
CA GLU A 53 -9.89 -7.00 -8.81
C GLU A 53 -9.60 -5.63 -8.17
N ALA A 54 -8.57 -5.55 -7.32
CA ALA A 54 -8.12 -4.32 -6.65
C ALA A 54 -7.88 -3.16 -7.63
N TRP A 55 -7.24 -3.46 -8.77
CA TRP A 55 -6.90 -2.46 -9.79
C TRP A 55 -8.13 -1.99 -10.56
N ASP A 56 -9.01 -2.92 -10.93
CA ASP A 56 -10.25 -2.61 -11.65
C ASP A 56 -11.20 -1.79 -10.77
N TRP A 57 -11.34 -2.17 -9.49
CA TRP A 57 -12.12 -1.38 -8.54
C TRP A 57 -11.53 0.02 -8.35
N ALA A 58 -10.23 0.14 -8.09
CA ALA A 58 -9.60 1.43 -7.83
C ALA A 58 -9.70 2.39 -9.04
N SER A 59 -9.55 1.86 -10.26
CA SER A 59 -9.70 2.65 -11.49
C SER A 59 -11.14 3.07 -11.77
N THR A 60 -12.12 2.25 -11.37
CA THR A 60 -13.55 2.55 -11.52
C THR A 60 -14.01 3.59 -10.50
N GLU A 61 -13.67 3.39 -9.23
CA GLU A 61 -14.07 4.24 -8.11
C GLU A 61 -13.42 5.63 -8.21
N TYR A 62 -12.13 5.66 -8.56
CA TYR A 62 -11.34 6.89 -8.62
C TYR A 62 -10.94 7.21 -10.05
N ASN A 63 -11.92 7.55 -10.89
CA ASN A 63 -11.73 7.77 -12.32
C ASN A 63 -11.45 9.23 -12.73
N SER A 64 -11.59 10.22 -11.84
CA SER A 64 -11.34 11.63 -12.16
C SER A 64 -10.85 12.48 -10.99
N GLY A 65 -10.14 13.56 -11.34
CA GLY A 65 -9.72 14.61 -10.42
C GLY A 65 -8.57 14.25 -9.48
N VAL A 66 -8.43 15.06 -8.42
CA VAL A 66 -7.37 14.93 -7.41
C VAL A 66 -7.44 13.59 -6.67
N GLN A 67 -8.65 13.05 -6.47
CA GLN A 67 -8.85 11.78 -5.76
C GLN A 67 -8.19 10.62 -6.49
N THR A 68 -8.28 10.56 -7.83
CA THR A 68 -7.55 9.57 -8.65
C THR A 68 -6.05 9.63 -8.43
N LYS A 69 -5.48 10.83 -8.39
CA LYS A 69 -4.03 11.00 -8.17
C LYS A 69 -3.62 10.58 -6.77
N MET A 70 -4.39 10.97 -5.75
CA MET A 70 -4.16 10.56 -4.38
C MET A 70 -4.23 9.03 -4.24
N MET A 71 -5.25 8.40 -4.83
CA MET A 71 -5.45 6.95 -4.74
C MET A 71 -4.40 6.17 -5.52
N GLY A 72 -4.00 6.66 -6.70
CA GLY A 72 -2.87 6.10 -7.43
C GLY A 72 -1.55 6.20 -6.65
N LEU A 73 -1.29 7.34 -6.00
CA LEU A 73 -0.13 7.51 -5.12
C LEU A 73 -0.18 6.57 -3.91
N LEU A 74 -1.33 6.50 -3.23
CA LEU A 74 -1.53 5.63 -2.07
C LEU A 74 -1.32 4.16 -2.43
N LEU A 75 -1.98 3.69 -3.48
CA LEU A 75 -1.88 2.31 -3.96
C LEU A 75 -0.46 1.99 -4.41
N GLY A 76 0.11 2.82 -5.29
CA GLY A 76 1.45 2.62 -5.83
C GLY A 76 2.53 2.64 -4.75
N ALA A 77 2.51 3.64 -3.86
CA ALA A 77 3.48 3.74 -2.76
C ALA A 77 3.38 2.54 -1.81
N THR A 78 2.17 2.15 -1.42
CA THR A 78 1.97 1.05 -0.46
C THR A 78 2.45 -0.28 -1.05
N ILE A 79 2.05 -0.60 -2.28
CA ILE A 79 2.49 -1.83 -2.95
C ILE A 79 4.02 -1.84 -3.12
N TYR A 80 4.59 -0.73 -3.57
CA TYR A 80 6.04 -0.62 -3.76
C TYR A 80 6.81 -0.82 -2.45
N CYS A 81 6.41 -0.14 -1.37
CA CYS A 81 7.08 -0.24 -0.08
C CYS A 81 6.93 -1.64 0.56
N LEU A 82 5.77 -2.30 0.42
CA LEU A 82 5.59 -3.68 0.87
C LEU A 82 6.50 -4.66 0.10
N TRP A 83 6.57 -4.52 -1.22
CA TRP A 83 7.48 -5.30 -2.06
C TRP A 83 8.95 -5.04 -1.68
N GLN A 84 9.31 -3.78 -1.48
CA GLN A 84 10.67 -3.38 -1.09
C GLN A 84 11.05 -3.98 0.28
N GLU A 85 10.17 -3.92 1.28
CA GLU A 85 10.40 -4.52 2.60
C GLU A 85 10.55 -6.05 2.52
N ARG A 86 9.69 -6.72 1.76
CA ARG A 86 9.80 -8.17 1.53
C ARG A 86 11.17 -8.52 0.95
N ASN A 87 11.63 -7.76 -0.04
CA ASN A 87 12.93 -7.99 -0.67
C ASN A 87 14.10 -7.65 0.25
N ARG A 88 13.98 -6.59 1.05
CA ARG A 88 14.98 -6.23 2.07
C ARG A 88 15.14 -7.34 3.11
N ARG A 89 14.05 -7.97 3.54
CA ARG A 89 14.12 -9.13 4.44
C ARG A 89 14.79 -10.33 3.79
N PHE A 90 14.54 -10.55 2.49
CA PHE A 90 15.16 -11.64 1.75
C PHE A 90 16.68 -11.45 1.60
N HIS A 91 17.11 -10.28 1.12
CA HIS A 91 18.51 -10.02 0.78
C HIS A 91 19.37 -9.59 1.98
N ASP A 92 18.84 -8.71 2.83
CA ASP A 92 19.63 -8.02 3.85
C ASP A 92 19.35 -8.54 5.27
N GLN A 93 18.36 -9.44 5.43
CA GLN A 93 17.88 -9.92 6.73
C GLN A 93 17.56 -8.76 7.70
N HIS A 94 17.10 -7.64 7.13
CA HIS A 94 16.73 -6.46 7.88
C HIS A 94 15.20 -6.33 7.93
N PHE A 95 14.66 -6.15 9.13
CA PHE A 95 13.23 -6.22 9.41
C PHE A 95 12.72 -4.88 9.91
N GLY A 96 11.98 -4.17 9.07
CA GLY A 96 11.30 -2.92 9.44
C GLY A 96 9.95 -3.18 10.09
N THR A 97 9.54 -2.30 11.00
CA THR A 97 8.21 -2.37 11.62
C THR A 97 7.13 -1.79 10.71
N PRO A 98 5.87 -2.25 10.80
CA PRO A 98 4.75 -1.64 10.07
C PRO A 98 4.64 -0.13 10.35
N GLN A 99 4.90 0.30 11.59
CA GLN A 99 4.84 1.71 11.99
C GLN A 99 5.84 2.56 11.23
N LYS A 100 7.08 2.07 11.06
CA LYS A 100 8.09 2.79 10.29
C LYS A 100 7.69 2.90 8.82
N MET A 101 7.17 1.82 8.24
CA MET A 101 6.67 1.83 6.87
C MET A 101 5.50 2.82 6.69
N ILE A 102 4.56 2.86 7.63
CA ILE A 102 3.43 3.81 7.60
C ILE A 102 3.94 5.26 7.59
N GLU A 103 4.93 5.58 8.43
CA GLU A 103 5.57 6.90 8.45
C GLU A 103 6.24 7.22 7.10
N ASP A 104 7.03 6.29 6.59
CA ASP A 104 7.78 6.47 5.34
C ASP A 104 6.84 6.66 4.14
N ILE A 105 5.79 5.84 4.02
CA ILE A 105 4.76 6.00 2.98
C ILE A 105 4.02 7.33 3.15
N THR A 106 3.68 7.70 4.39
CA THR A 106 2.97 8.96 4.66
C THR A 106 3.78 10.17 4.20
N ASN A 107 5.08 10.18 4.51
CA ASN A 107 5.98 11.24 4.08
C ASN A 107 6.16 11.25 2.55
N LEU A 108 6.32 10.07 1.94
CA LEU A 108 6.42 9.95 0.48
C LEU A 108 5.20 10.53 -0.24
N ILE A 109 3.99 10.21 0.25
CA ILE A 109 2.74 10.73 -0.33
C ILE A 109 2.63 12.23 -0.10
N ARG A 110 2.91 12.73 1.12
CA ARG A 110 2.92 14.18 1.42
C ARG A 110 3.84 14.94 0.47
N ASP A 111 5.08 14.48 0.35
CA ASP A 111 6.09 15.12 -0.50
C ASP A 111 5.64 15.12 -1.96
N LYS A 112 5.07 14.02 -2.45
CA LYS A 112 4.53 13.99 -3.83
C LYS A 112 3.34 14.89 -4.02
N LEU A 113 2.37 14.91 -3.12
CA LEU A 113 1.23 15.81 -3.21
C LEU A 113 1.67 17.29 -3.18
N GLY A 114 2.67 17.64 -2.37
CA GLY A 114 3.23 19.00 -2.33
C GLY A 114 3.90 19.45 -3.64
N THR A 115 4.34 18.52 -4.48
CA THR A 115 4.92 18.81 -5.80
C THR A 115 3.88 18.91 -6.94
N LEU A 116 2.62 18.56 -6.70
CA LEU A 116 1.58 18.62 -7.73
C LEU A 116 1.16 20.06 -8.01
N ARG A 117 0.98 20.38 -9.29
CA ARG A 117 0.53 21.71 -9.74
C ARG A 117 -0.87 22.07 -9.23
N GLU A 118 -1.71 21.05 -9.05
CA GLU A 118 -3.12 21.18 -8.62
C GLU A 118 -3.24 21.19 -7.09
N ARG A 119 -2.15 21.31 -6.32
CA ARG A 119 -2.20 21.30 -4.84
C ARG A 119 -3.17 22.34 -4.29
N ASP A 120 -3.24 23.50 -4.94
CA ASP A 120 -4.05 24.64 -4.50
C ASP A 120 -5.55 24.40 -4.77
N GLU A 121 -5.87 23.50 -5.72
CA GLU A 121 -7.21 23.05 -6.08
C GLU A 121 -7.67 21.85 -5.22
N MET A 122 -6.78 21.28 -4.41
CA MET A 122 -7.15 20.14 -3.56
C MET A 122 -8.13 20.57 -2.46
N PRO A 123 -9.09 19.69 -2.09
CA PRO A 123 -9.99 19.95 -0.96
C PRO A 123 -9.21 20.26 0.32
N GLU A 124 -9.68 21.21 1.11
CA GLU A 124 -9.06 21.58 2.39
C GLU A 124 -8.96 20.39 3.35
N SER A 125 -9.96 19.51 3.33
CA SER A 125 -9.94 18.26 4.09
C SER A 125 -8.75 17.38 3.72
N LEU A 126 -8.40 17.28 2.44
CA LEU A 126 -7.27 16.49 1.95
C LEU A 126 -5.94 17.16 2.34
N ARG A 127 -5.83 18.48 2.14
CA ARG A 127 -4.63 19.24 2.55
C ARG A 127 -4.36 19.12 4.05
N SER A 128 -5.40 19.23 4.87
CA SER A 128 -5.35 19.04 6.32
C SER A 128 -4.95 17.60 6.69
N CYS A 129 -5.57 16.58 6.07
CA CYS A 129 -5.23 15.17 6.34
C CYS A 129 -3.76 14.86 6.06
N TRP A 130 -3.17 15.46 5.03
CA TRP A 130 -1.79 15.19 4.61
C TRP A 130 -0.76 16.21 5.10
N ASN A 131 -1.19 17.24 5.84
CA ASN A 131 -0.35 18.37 6.27
C ASN A 131 0.38 19.05 5.10
N ILE A 132 -0.37 19.37 4.03
CA ILE A 132 0.14 20.10 2.87
C ILE A 132 -0.28 21.56 3.05
N GLN A 133 0.69 22.46 3.17
CA GLN A 133 0.48 23.91 3.27
C GLN A 133 0.28 24.55 1.89
#